data_AF-A0A1Q5S4H9-F1
#
_entry.id   AF-A0A1Q5S4H9-F1
#
_cell.length_a   1.000
_cell.length_b   1.000
_cell.length_c   1.000
_cell.angle_alpha   90.00
_cell.angle_beta   90.00
_cell.angle_gamma   90.00
#
_symmetry.space_group_name_H-M   'P 1'
#
loop_
_entity.id
_entity.type
_entity.pdbx_description
1 polymer ?
#
loop_
_entity_poly.entity_id
_entity_poly.type
_entity_poly.pdbx_seq_one_letter_code
_entity_poly.pdbx_strand_id
1 'polypeptide(L)'
;MPVDLHFEFKVDHQSKGRGAPSHTDLMAISEDVCIAIESKWTEPSYDTVGTWLSKGGDLPNREKVLKGWLALMRLECAPQSLEEIADCEYQMLHRAASAYAAASSFATKKRPMLAYLKFTSPETPVFAASTEYYVDALTLLHKLLRPMDLQTYLVEMKMAPSEHFRLIADRPKANPATGVAVRGALQETSLFSFSGDKVYRIGT
;
A
#
# COMPACT_ATOMS: atom_id res chain seq x y z
N MET A 1 -5.23 -23.92 -5.55
CA MET A 1 -6.24 -23.55 -4.54
C MET A 1 -6.86 -22.23 -4.98
N PRO A 2 -8.18 -22.02 -4.79
CA PRO A 2 -8.80 -20.75 -5.16
C PRO A 2 -8.19 -19.60 -4.35
N VAL A 3 -8.05 -18.45 -4.98
CA VAL A 3 -7.63 -17.19 -4.36
C VAL A 3 -8.76 -16.20 -4.55
N ASP A 4 -9.25 -15.65 -3.45
CA ASP A 4 -10.28 -14.62 -3.47
C ASP A 4 -9.64 -13.25 -3.63
N LEU A 5 -10.11 -12.48 -4.61
CA LEU A 5 -9.55 -11.18 -4.98
C LEU A 5 -10.55 -10.07 -4.68
N HIS A 6 -10.14 -9.11 -3.86
CA HIS A 6 -10.97 -7.96 -3.47
C HIS A 6 -10.27 -6.65 -3.81
N PHE A 7 -10.82 -5.91 -4.78
CA PHE A 7 -10.36 -4.56 -5.09
C PHE A 7 -10.86 -3.55 -4.07
N GLU A 8 -10.06 -2.50 -3.80
CA GLU A 8 -10.40 -1.41 -2.89
C GLU A 8 -10.80 -1.90 -1.48
N PHE A 9 -10.10 -2.93 -0.99
CA PHE A 9 -10.45 -3.61 0.26
C PHE A 9 -10.33 -2.67 1.44
N LYS A 10 -11.46 -2.44 2.11
CA LYS A 10 -11.61 -1.47 3.19
C LYS A 10 -11.20 -2.08 4.54
N VAL A 11 -10.33 -1.40 5.27
CA VAL A 11 -10.00 -1.67 6.67
C VAL A 11 -10.18 -0.41 7.50
N ASP A 12 -11.01 -0.49 8.55
CA ASP A 12 -11.16 0.58 9.55
C ASP A 12 -10.06 0.46 10.63
N HIS A 13 -9.57 1.59 11.15
CA HIS A 13 -8.65 1.58 12.29
C HIS A 13 -9.38 1.19 13.59
N GLN A 14 -8.67 0.60 14.55
CA GLN A 14 -9.32 0.11 15.80
C GLN A 14 -9.57 1.18 16.88
N SER A 15 -9.29 2.46 16.63
CA SER A 15 -9.51 3.51 17.64
C SER A 15 -10.85 4.23 17.50
N LYS A 16 -11.30 4.88 18.58
CA LYS A 16 -12.40 5.86 18.59
C LYS A 16 -12.05 7.20 17.94
N GLY A 17 -10.90 7.30 17.26
CA GLY A 17 -10.53 8.48 16.50
C GLY A 17 -11.44 8.69 15.29
N ARG A 18 -11.41 9.88 14.72
CA ARG A 18 -12.00 10.19 13.42
C ARG A 18 -10.90 10.11 12.37
N GLY A 19 -10.88 9.03 11.60
CA GLY A 19 -9.97 8.82 10.48
C GLY A 19 -10.71 8.18 9.31
N ALA A 20 -10.19 8.39 8.10
CA ALA A 20 -10.65 7.65 6.94
C ALA A 20 -10.13 6.20 7.03
N PRO A 21 -10.92 5.22 6.56
CA PRO A 21 -10.45 3.86 6.40
C PRO A 21 -9.27 3.76 5.45
N SER A 22 -8.49 2.70 5.61
CA SER A 22 -7.51 2.26 4.63
C SER A 22 -8.23 1.51 3.51
N HIS A 23 -7.93 1.85 2.25
CA HIS A 23 -8.36 1.09 1.08
C HIS A 23 -7.14 0.53 0.36
N THR A 24 -6.95 -0.79 0.40
CA THR A 24 -5.86 -1.44 -0.34
C THR A 24 -6.29 -1.71 -1.77
N ASP A 25 -5.41 -1.44 -2.74
CA ASP A 25 -5.74 -1.57 -4.17
C ASP A 25 -6.26 -2.98 -4.50
N LEU A 26 -5.59 -4.01 -3.97
CA LEU A 26 -6.03 -5.40 -4.04
C LEU A 26 -5.69 -6.17 -2.77
N MET A 27 -6.68 -6.84 -2.19
CA MET A 27 -6.47 -7.86 -1.15
C MET A 27 -6.66 -9.24 -1.77
N ALA A 28 -5.61 -10.06 -1.76
CA ALA A 28 -5.65 -11.44 -2.22
C ALA A 28 -5.64 -12.40 -1.03
N ILE A 29 -6.63 -13.31 -0.97
CA ILE A 29 -6.88 -14.18 0.17
C ILE A 29 -6.80 -15.63 -0.30
N SER A 30 -5.85 -16.39 0.24
CA SER A 30 -5.73 -17.84 0.06
C SER A 30 -6.14 -18.58 1.34
N GLU A 31 -5.98 -19.91 1.37
CA GLU A 31 -6.18 -20.71 2.58
C GLU A 31 -5.29 -20.26 3.75
N ASP A 32 -4.04 -19.90 3.48
CA ASP A 32 -2.99 -19.72 4.47
C ASP A 32 -2.43 -18.29 4.54
N VAL A 33 -2.69 -17.43 3.55
CA VAL A 33 -2.18 -16.06 3.51
C VAL A 33 -3.24 -15.02 3.14
N CYS A 34 -3.06 -13.80 3.63
CA CYS A 34 -3.74 -12.60 3.13
C CYS A 34 -2.69 -11.60 2.67
N ILE A 35 -2.72 -11.21 1.40
CA ILE A 35 -1.76 -10.29 0.79
C ILE A 35 -2.45 -8.95 0.52
N ALA A 36 -2.03 -7.92 1.24
CA ALA A 36 -2.35 -6.54 0.91
C ALA A 36 -1.41 -6.07 -0.21
N ILE A 37 -1.95 -5.75 -1.38
CA ILE A 37 -1.19 -5.37 -2.57
C ILE A 37 -1.44 -3.90 -2.88
N GLU A 38 -0.35 -3.13 -2.98
CA GLU A 38 -0.36 -1.72 -3.37
C GLU A 38 0.37 -1.55 -4.70
N SER A 39 -0.29 -0.96 -5.68
CA SER A 39 0.26 -0.65 -7.00
C SER A 39 0.75 0.79 -7.04
N LYS A 40 1.97 1.00 -7.55
CA LYS A 40 2.64 2.31 -7.63
C LYS A 40 3.29 2.49 -8.99
N TRP A 41 3.11 3.65 -9.60
CA TRP A 41 3.76 4.02 -10.84
C TRP A 41 4.31 5.45 -10.77
N THR A 42 3.43 6.43 -10.62
CA THR A 42 3.74 7.86 -10.73
C THR A 42 3.72 8.59 -9.39
N GLU A 43 3.40 7.91 -8.29
CA GLU A 43 3.28 8.51 -6.96
C GLU A 43 4.64 9.03 -6.47
N PRO A 44 4.68 10.23 -5.86
CA PRO A 44 5.88 10.72 -5.17
C PRO A 44 6.10 9.95 -3.86
N SER A 45 7.21 10.25 -3.17
CA SER A 45 7.44 9.80 -1.80
C SER A 45 6.32 10.26 -0.85
N TYR A 46 6.04 9.44 0.16
CA TYR A 46 4.99 9.67 1.14
C TYR A 46 5.43 10.55 2.29
N ASP A 47 4.44 10.95 3.10
CA ASP A 47 4.70 11.59 4.38
C ASP A 47 5.07 10.54 5.43
N THR A 48 6.15 10.82 6.16
CA THR A 48 6.48 10.09 7.38
C THR A 48 5.40 10.30 8.44
N VAL A 49 5.37 9.44 9.45
CA VAL A 49 4.48 9.58 10.61
C VAL A 49 4.66 10.93 11.29
N GLY A 50 5.89 11.41 11.46
CA GLY A 50 6.18 12.71 12.08
C GLY A 50 5.63 13.88 11.25
N THR A 51 5.86 13.86 9.93
CA THR A 51 5.31 14.86 9.01
C THR A 51 3.78 14.79 8.96
N TRP A 52 3.22 13.58 8.94
CA TRP A 52 1.78 13.40 8.98
C TRP A 52 1.21 13.96 10.29
N LEU A 53 1.77 13.64 11.45
CA LEU A 53 1.30 14.16 12.74
C LEU A 53 1.32 15.70 12.76
N SER A 54 2.38 16.35 12.27
CA SER A 54 2.54 17.81 12.30
C SER A 54 1.64 18.58 11.33
N LYS A 55 1.26 17.98 10.19
CA LYS A 55 0.40 18.63 9.18
C LYS A 55 -1.06 18.80 9.60
N GLY A 56 -1.56 18.05 10.58
CA GLY A 56 -2.98 18.03 10.90
C GLY A 56 -3.38 18.95 12.05
N GLY A 57 -4.58 19.53 11.99
CA GLY A 57 -5.08 20.49 12.99
C GLY A 57 -5.55 19.88 14.32
N ASP A 58 -5.65 18.55 14.44
CA ASP A 58 -6.09 17.84 15.66
C ASP A 58 -5.11 16.70 15.97
N LEU A 59 -3.98 17.06 16.61
CA LEU A 59 -2.94 16.11 17.00
C LEU A 59 -3.48 14.97 17.89
N PRO A 60 -4.28 15.22 18.96
CA PRO A 60 -4.84 14.16 19.78
C PRO A 60 -5.67 13.14 18.99
N ASN A 61 -6.41 13.57 17.97
CA ASN A 61 -7.13 12.66 17.09
C ASN A 61 -6.20 11.82 16.21
N ARG A 62 -5.15 12.44 15.63
CA ARG A 62 -4.19 11.74 14.77
C ARG A 62 -3.40 10.68 15.53
N GLU A 63 -2.98 10.98 16.75
CA GLU A 63 -2.37 9.99 17.64
C GLU A 63 -3.30 8.80 17.91
N LYS A 64 -4.61 9.05 18.13
CA LYS A 64 -5.60 7.98 18.29
C LYS A 64 -5.70 7.14 17.02
N VAL A 65 -5.76 7.74 15.84
CA VAL A 65 -5.80 7.02 14.56
C VAL A 65 -4.55 6.14 14.40
N LEU A 66 -3.36 6.70 14.64
CA LEU A 66 -2.09 5.98 14.54
C LEU A 66 -2.02 4.80 15.54
N LYS A 67 -2.41 5.02 16.79
CA LYS A 67 -2.54 3.96 17.80
C LYS A 67 -3.54 2.88 17.37
N GLY A 68 -4.61 3.27 16.68
CA GLY A 68 -5.58 2.34 16.10
C GLY A 68 -5.02 1.48 14.97
N TRP A 69 -4.08 1.99 14.17
CA TRP A 69 -3.35 1.18 13.18
C TRP A 69 -2.36 0.23 13.85
N LEU A 70 -1.58 0.72 14.82
CA LEU A 70 -0.63 -0.11 15.56
C LEU A 70 -1.33 -1.27 16.30
N ALA A 71 -2.53 -1.04 16.84
CA ALA A 71 -3.32 -2.06 17.54
C ALA A 71 -3.75 -3.24 16.64
N LEU A 72 -3.81 -3.04 15.31
CA LEU A 72 -4.08 -4.13 14.37
C LEU A 72 -2.86 -5.03 14.14
N MET A 73 -1.65 -4.53 14.41
CA MET A 73 -0.41 -5.23 14.08
C MET A 73 0.04 -6.12 15.23
N ARG A 74 0.66 -7.26 14.89
CA ARG A 74 1.36 -8.09 15.87
C ARG A 74 2.84 -7.68 15.85
N LEU A 75 3.31 -6.99 16.87
CA LEU A 75 4.69 -6.49 16.96
C LEU A 75 5.46 -7.27 18.03
N GLU A 76 6.77 -7.46 17.85
CA GLU A 76 7.63 -8.08 18.87
C GLU A 76 7.66 -7.25 20.16
N CYS A 77 7.71 -5.94 20.01
CA CYS A 77 7.62 -4.98 21.10
C CYS A 77 6.89 -3.74 20.57
N ALA A 78 5.86 -3.31 21.30
CA ALA A 78 5.15 -2.08 20.97
C ALA A 78 6.09 -0.88 21.13
N PRO A 79 6.05 0.11 20.20
CA PRO A 79 6.78 1.36 20.38
C PRO A 79 6.40 2.02 21.71
N GLN A 80 7.39 2.49 22.47
CA GLN A 80 7.15 3.15 23.76
C GLN A 80 6.61 4.58 23.58
N SER A 81 6.93 5.18 22.43
CA SER A 81 6.45 6.51 22.05
C SER A 81 6.25 6.60 20.54
N LEU A 82 5.56 7.63 20.06
CA LEU A 82 5.32 7.82 18.62
C LEU A 82 6.56 8.36 17.91
N GLU A 83 7.49 8.97 18.66
CA GLU A 83 8.78 9.44 18.17
C GLU A 83 9.65 8.30 17.65
N GLU A 84 9.57 7.11 18.27
CA GLU A 84 10.31 5.91 17.83
C GLU A 84 9.97 5.47 16.41
N ILE A 85 8.79 5.85 15.92
CA ILE A 85 8.29 5.50 14.58
C ILE A 85 8.05 6.73 13.71
N ALA A 86 8.54 7.91 14.11
CA ALA A 86 8.28 9.17 13.41
C ALA A 86 8.78 9.14 11.96
N ASP A 87 9.85 8.40 11.68
CA ASP A 87 10.44 8.28 10.35
C ASP A 87 9.80 7.18 9.49
N CYS A 88 8.89 6.36 10.05
CA CYS A 88 8.14 5.40 9.24
C CYS A 88 7.23 6.13 8.26
N GLU A 89 7.13 5.65 7.03
CA GLU A 89 6.15 6.14 6.08
C GLU A 89 4.72 5.80 6.56
N TYR A 90 3.89 6.82 6.76
CA TYR A 90 2.54 6.64 7.31
C TYR A 90 1.70 5.73 6.41
N GLN A 91 1.84 5.89 5.08
CA GLN A 91 1.14 5.06 4.12
C GLN A 91 1.64 3.61 4.09
N MET A 92 2.88 3.31 4.48
CA MET A 92 3.31 1.91 4.55
C MET A 92 2.83 1.24 5.85
N LEU A 93 2.83 2.01 6.94
CA LEU A 93 2.37 1.55 8.26
C LEU A 93 0.91 1.08 8.23
N HIS A 94 -0.02 1.90 7.75
CA HIS A 94 -1.44 1.50 7.75
C HIS A 94 -1.75 0.38 6.74
N ARG A 95 -0.92 0.17 5.71
CA ARG A 95 -1.05 -0.97 4.78
C ARG A 95 -0.58 -2.28 5.41
N ALA A 96 0.51 -2.24 6.16
CA ALA A 96 0.93 -3.36 7.01
C ALA A 96 -0.19 -3.71 8.02
N ALA A 97 -0.77 -2.71 8.69
CA ALA A 97 -1.92 -2.91 9.57
C ALA A 97 -3.13 -3.54 8.84
N SER A 98 -3.39 -3.14 7.59
CA SER A 98 -4.47 -3.70 6.77
C SER A 98 -4.26 -5.19 6.45
N ALA A 99 -3.01 -5.59 6.17
CA ALA A 99 -2.67 -7.00 5.99
C ALA A 99 -2.94 -7.84 7.26
N TYR A 100 -2.57 -7.33 8.44
CA TYR A 100 -2.88 -8.00 9.71
C TYR A 100 -4.38 -8.09 9.98
N ALA A 101 -5.12 -7.01 9.72
CA ALA A 101 -6.56 -6.97 9.90
C ALA A 101 -7.23 -8.06 9.06
N ALA A 102 -6.93 -8.11 7.76
CA ALA A 102 -7.48 -9.10 6.86
C ALA A 102 -7.09 -10.53 7.28
N ALA A 103 -5.83 -10.77 7.66
CA ALA A 103 -5.36 -12.08 8.10
C ALA A 103 -6.01 -12.57 9.41
N SER A 104 -6.51 -11.66 10.24
CA SER A 104 -7.12 -11.96 11.54
C SER A 104 -8.65 -12.06 11.50
N SER A 105 -9.29 -11.69 10.39
CA SER A 105 -10.75 -11.76 10.21
C SER A 105 -11.30 -13.17 9.98
N PHE A 106 -10.44 -14.18 9.88
CA PHE A 106 -10.80 -15.56 9.57
C PHE A 106 -10.65 -16.47 10.79
N ALA A 107 -11.52 -17.49 10.90
CA ALA A 107 -11.48 -18.47 11.98
C ALA A 107 -10.15 -19.25 12.02
N THR A 108 -9.62 -19.60 10.84
CA THR A 108 -8.25 -20.11 10.70
C THR A 108 -7.30 -18.94 10.56
N LYS A 109 -6.33 -18.82 11.48
CA LYS A 109 -5.32 -17.77 11.45
C LYS A 109 -4.52 -17.84 10.15
N LYS A 110 -4.59 -16.79 9.33
CA LYS A 110 -3.78 -16.64 8.11
C LYS A 110 -2.52 -15.83 8.39
N ARG A 111 -1.51 -15.98 7.53
CA ARG A 111 -0.30 -15.16 7.57
C ARG A 111 -0.54 -13.83 6.84
N PRO A 112 -0.23 -12.69 7.47
CA PRO A 112 -0.30 -11.39 6.80
C PRO A 112 0.89 -11.21 5.86
N MET A 113 0.63 -10.68 4.68
CA MET A 113 1.65 -10.30 3.71
C MET A 113 1.36 -8.92 3.15
N LEU A 114 2.41 -8.17 2.87
CA LEU A 114 2.36 -6.86 2.24
C LEU A 114 3.19 -6.90 0.95
N ALA A 115 2.59 -6.51 -0.17
CA ALA A 115 3.28 -6.44 -1.44
C ALA A 115 3.11 -5.04 -2.07
N TYR A 116 4.22 -4.42 -2.45
CA TYR A 116 4.20 -3.25 -3.30
C TYR A 116 4.58 -3.66 -4.73
N LEU A 117 3.71 -3.37 -5.70
CA LEU A 117 4.01 -3.49 -7.12
C LEU A 117 4.47 -2.11 -7.62
N LYS A 118 5.77 -1.96 -7.88
CA LYS A 118 6.33 -0.73 -8.44
C LYS A 118 6.52 -0.89 -9.95
N PHE A 119 5.71 -0.16 -10.72
CA PHE A 119 5.83 -0.10 -12.16
C PHE A 119 6.90 0.90 -12.58
N THR A 120 7.74 0.49 -13.54
CA THR A 120 8.76 1.32 -14.16
C THR A 120 8.56 1.34 -15.68
N SER A 121 8.69 2.53 -16.26
CA SER A 121 8.53 2.78 -17.69
C SER A 121 9.53 3.88 -18.11
N PRO A 122 9.98 3.93 -19.37
CA PRO A 122 10.67 5.11 -19.90
C PRO A 122 9.88 6.41 -19.71
N GLU A 123 8.55 6.32 -19.60
CA GLU A 123 7.63 7.45 -19.40
C GLU A 123 7.38 7.76 -17.89
N THR A 124 8.06 7.08 -16.96
CA THR A 124 7.90 7.35 -15.52
C THR A 124 8.37 8.77 -15.17
N PRO A 125 7.54 9.59 -14.49
CA PRO A 125 7.93 10.95 -14.11
C PRO A 125 9.13 10.98 -13.16
N VAL A 126 9.97 12.02 -13.29
CA VAL A 126 11.17 12.21 -12.46
C VAL A 126 10.86 12.35 -10.96
N PHE A 127 9.68 12.88 -10.62
CA PHE A 127 9.24 13.02 -9.23
C PHE A 127 8.67 11.74 -8.62
N ALA A 128 8.45 10.69 -9.43
CA ALA A 128 7.93 9.43 -8.93
C ALA A 128 8.96 8.77 -8.00
N ALA A 129 8.49 8.18 -6.91
CA ALA A 129 9.38 7.56 -5.95
C ALA A 129 10.14 6.38 -6.59
N SER A 130 11.45 6.30 -6.32
CA SER A 130 12.30 5.26 -6.93
C SER A 130 12.11 3.90 -6.26
N THR A 131 12.63 2.85 -6.89
CA THR A 131 12.64 1.50 -6.30
C THR A 131 13.46 1.48 -5.01
N GLU A 132 14.60 2.17 -4.97
CA GLU A 132 15.45 2.33 -3.79
C GLU A 132 14.70 2.97 -2.63
N TYR A 133 13.92 4.03 -2.91
CA TYR A 133 13.06 4.65 -1.89
C TYR A 133 12.11 3.63 -1.25
N TYR A 134 11.42 2.80 -2.04
CA TYR A 134 10.51 1.79 -1.50
C TYR A 134 11.24 0.72 -0.70
N VAL A 135 12.41 0.26 -1.16
CA VAL A 135 13.25 -0.70 -0.42
C VAL A 135 13.64 -0.12 0.94
N ASP A 136 14.16 1.11 0.96
CA ASP A 136 14.63 1.78 2.17
C ASP A 136 13.48 2.03 3.15
N ALA A 137 12.35 2.55 2.67
CA ALA A 137 11.19 2.86 3.50
C ALA A 137 10.54 1.59 4.09
N LEU A 138 10.38 0.52 3.30
CA LEU A 138 9.86 -0.76 3.79
C LEU A 138 10.84 -1.42 4.77
N THR A 139 12.15 -1.31 4.52
CA THR A 139 13.18 -1.82 5.43
C THR A 139 13.17 -1.06 6.76
N LEU A 140 13.02 0.27 6.71
CA LEU A 140 12.90 1.10 7.90
C LEU A 140 11.64 0.77 8.70
N LEU A 141 10.51 0.52 8.03
CA LEU A 141 9.29 0.05 8.68
C LEU A 141 9.52 -1.24 9.46
N HIS A 142 10.18 -2.24 8.85
CA HIS A 142 10.53 -3.50 9.53
C HIS A 142 11.46 -3.27 10.71
N LYS A 143 12.49 -2.43 10.54
CA LYS A 143 13.45 -2.10 11.59
C LYS A 143 12.79 -1.45 12.81
N LEU A 144 11.89 -0.49 12.59
CA LEU A 144 11.28 0.28 13.68
C LEU A 144 10.11 -0.44 14.33
N LEU A 145 9.23 -1.06 13.53
CA LEU A 145 8.02 -1.73 14.06
C LEU A 145 8.27 -3.16 14.52
N ARG A 146 9.29 -3.85 14.00
CA ARG A 146 9.57 -5.27 14.28
C ARG A 146 8.30 -6.14 14.19
N PRO A 147 7.63 -6.17 13.03
CA PRO A 147 6.37 -6.88 12.86
C PRO A 147 6.57 -8.40 12.90
N MET A 148 5.76 -9.12 13.68
CA MET A 148 5.79 -10.59 13.76
C MET A 148 4.99 -11.23 12.63
N ASP A 149 5.61 -12.17 11.92
CA ASP A 149 5.03 -12.96 10.82
C ASP A 149 4.61 -12.15 9.57
N LEU A 150 4.91 -10.84 9.50
CA LEU A 150 4.62 -10.05 8.31
C LEU A 150 5.68 -10.31 7.25
N GLN A 151 5.30 -10.98 6.16
CA GLN A 151 6.19 -11.03 5.00
C GLN A 151 5.96 -9.79 4.14
N THR A 152 7.03 -9.12 3.74
CA THR A 152 6.94 -7.93 2.88
C THR A 152 7.75 -8.12 1.62
N TYR A 153 7.15 -7.78 0.49
CA TYR A 153 7.77 -7.86 -0.82
C TYR A 153 7.60 -6.53 -1.56
N LEU A 154 8.65 -6.10 -2.24
CA LEU A 154 8.57 -5.13 -3.32
C LEU A 154 8.79 -5.90 -4.62
N VAL A 155 7.88 -5.74 -5.57
CA VAL A 155 8.00 -6.29 -6.92
C VAL A 155 8.13 -5.12 -7.86
N GLU A 156 9.32 -4.92 -8.39
CA GLU A 156 9.55 -3.99 -9.49
C GLU A 156 9.18 -4.67 -10.80
N MET A 157 8.35 -4.02 -11.60
CA MET A 157 7.83 -4.57 -12.85
C MET A 157 7.96 -3.56 -13.98
N LYS A 158 8.56 -3.95 -15.10
CA LYS A 158 8.57 -3.06 -16.27
C LYS A 158 7.20 -3.04 -16.91
N MET A 159 6.76 -1.84 -17.25
CA MET A 159 5.47 -1.57 -17.85
C MET A 159 5.68 -0.70 -19.09
N ALA A 160 5.02 -1.06 -20.19
CA ALA A 160 4.96 -0.22 -21.38
C ALA A 160 3.50 0.17 -21.67
N PRO A 161 3.18 1.47 -21.77
CA PRO A 161 1.85 1.94 -22.13
C PRO A 161 1.54 1.63 -23.59
N SER A 162 0.30 1.20 -23.84
CA SER A 162 -0.23 1.04 -25.19
C SER A 162 -0.60 2.38 -25.83
N GLU A 163 -0.84 2.38 -27.14
CA GLU A 163 -1.43 3.54 -27.84
C GLU A 163 -2.79 3.92 -27.25
N HIS A 164 -3.61 2.95 -26.85
CA HIS A 164 -4.94 3.19 -26.28
C HIS A 164 -4.85 3.92 -24.94
N PHE A 165 -3.85 3.57 -24.11
CA PHE A 165 -3.58 4.34 -22.89
C PHE A 165 -3.17 5.78 -23.21
N ARG A 166 -2.28 5.99 -24.18
CA ARG A 166 -1.83 7.35 -24.54
C ARG A 166 -2.97 8.26 -24.98
N LEU A 167 -3.98 7.73 -25.66
CA LEU A 167 -5.19 8.49 -26.07
C LEU A 167 -6.04 8.97 -24.88
N ILE A 168 -5.87 8.40 -23.69
CA ILE A 168 -6.65 8.71 -22.49
C ILE A 168 -5.80 9.21 -21.32
N ALA A 169 -4.47 9.24 -21.44
CA ALA A 169 -3.54 9.52 -20.35
C ALA A 169 -3.75 10.91 -19.72
N ASP A 170 -3.98 11.93 -20.55
CA ASP A 170 -4.10 13.33 -20.10
C ASP A 170 -5.52 13.71 -19.65
N ARG A 171 -6.43 12.74 -19.56
CA ARG A 171 -7.81 13.01 -19.16
C ARG A 171 -7.88 13.37 -17.66
N PRO A 172 -8.72 14.35 -17.27
CA PRO A 172 -8.80 14.79 -15.90
C PRO A 172 -9.32 13.69 -14.96
N LYS A 173 -8.70 13.57 -13.79
CA LYS A 173 -9.16 12.71 -12.69
C LYS A 173 -10.53 13.18 -12.18
N ALA A 174 -11.29 12.26 -11.60
CA ALA A 174 -12.64 12.49 -11.04
C ALA A 174 -13.69 13.04 -12.03
N ASN A 175 -13.40 13.03 -13.33
CA ASN A 175 -14.39 13.35 -14.36
C ASN A 175 -15.12 12.06 -14.80
N PRO A 176 -16.47 11.99 -14.75
CA PRO A 176 -17.22 10.81 -15.18
C PRO A 176 -16.92 10.36 -16.62
N ALA A 177 -16.67 11.30 -17.54
CA ALA A 177 -16.32 10.99 -18.92
C ALA A 177 -14.96 10.29 -19.05
N THR A 178 -14.01 10.59 -18.16
CA THR A 178 -12.73 9.86 -18.07
C THR A 178 -12.98 8.40 -17.72
N GLY A 179 -13.85 8.13 -16.76
CA GLY A 179 -14.20 6.76 -16.37
C GLY A 179 -14.85 5.96 -17.51
N VAL A 180 -15.70 6.60 -18.31
CA VAL A 180 -16.30 5.98 -19.52
C VAL A 180 -15.21 5.65 -20.54
N ALA A 181 -14.31 6.59 -20.83
CA ALA A 181 -13.23 6.38 -21.79
C ALA A 181 -12.26 5.26 -21.36
N VAL A 182 -11.87 5.22 -20.08
CA VAL A 182 -11.01 4.17 -19.52
C VAL A 182 -11.66 2.79 -19.65
N ARG A 183 -12.95 2.68 -19.30
CA ARG A 183 -13.67 1.40 -19.43
C ARG A 183 -13.80 0.95 -20.88
N GLY A 184 -14.11 1.86 -21.79
CA GLY A 184 -14.17 1.55 -23.23
C GLY A 184 -12.83 1.02 -23.74
N ALA A 185 -11.74 1.71 -23.42
CA ALA A 185 -10.40 1.29 -23.83
C ALA A 185 -10.00 -0.08 -23.23
N LEU A 186 -10.36 -0.37 -21.97
CA LEU A 186 -10.13 -1.67 -21.33
C LEU A 186 -10.94 -2.83 -21.93
N GLN A 187 -12.10 -2.54 -22.55
CA GLN A 187 -12.91 -3.55 -23.24
C GLN A 187 -12.33 -3.92 -24.61
N GLU A 188 -11.61 -2.98 -25.24
CA GLU A 188 -11.00 -3.18 -26.55
C GLU A 188 -9.66 -3.90 -26.44
N THR A 189 -8.81 -3.51 -25.49
CA THR A 189 -7.46 -4.08 -25.36
C THR A 189 -6.85 -3.83 -23.98
N SER A 190 -5.68 -4.41 -23.74
CA SER A 190 -4.86 -4.10 -22.57
C SER A 190 -4.24 -2.71 -22.70
N LEU A 191 -4.42 -1.88 -21.66
CA LEU A 191 -3.85 -0.53 -21.62
C LEU A 191 -2.33 -0.53 -21.46
N PHE A 192 -1.78 -1.60 -20.88
CA PHE A 192 -0.36 -1.75 -20.63
C PHE A 192 0.09 -3.18 -20.93
N SER A 193 1.34 -3.32 -21.34
CA SER A 193 2.04 -4.62 -21.33
C SER A 193 3.05 -4.64 -20.21
N PHE A 194 3.15 -5.78 -19.53
CA PHE A 194 4.07 -5.99 -18.41
C PHE A 194 5.14 -7.00 -18.81
N SER A 195 6.37 -6.78 -18.37
CA SER A 195 7.49 -7.67 -18.65
C SER A 195 8.56 -7.51 -17.57
N GLY A 196 9.34 -8.57 -17.32
CA GLY A 196 10.50 -8.53 -16.43
C GLY A 196 10.17 -8.05 -15.01
N ASP A 197 10.12 -8.98 -14.07
CA ASP A 197 9.97 -8.66 -12.66
C ASP A 197 11.29 -8.84 -11.90
N LYS A 198 11.47 -7.98 -10.90
CA LYS A 198 12.50 -8.14 -9.88
C LYS A 198 11.84 -8.08 -8.51
N VAL A 199 12.00 -9.17 -7.77
CA VAL A 199 11.41 -9.33 -6.44
C VAL A 199 12.45 -9.02 -5.37
N TYR A 200 12.11 -8.10 -4.49
CA TYR A 200 12.89 -7.75 -3.30
C TYR A 200 12.11 -8.23 -2.08
N ARG A 201 12.69 -9.17 -1.33
CA ARG A 201 12.14 -9.57 -0.03
C ARG A 201 12.63 -8.59 1.03
N ILE A 202 11.69 -8.04 1.81
CA ILE A 202 11.95 -7.06 2.84
C ILE A 202 11.67 -7.66 4.21
N GLY A 203 12.59 -7.45 5.15
CA GLY A 203 12.53 -8.07 6.47
C GLY A 203 12.94 -9.55 6.43
N THR A 204 13.73 -9.94 7.42
CA THR A 204 14.07 -11.33 7.75
C THR A 204 13.89 -11.54 9.22
#